data_AF-A0A835NKN7-F1
#
_entry.id   AF-A0A835NKN7-F1
#
_cell.length_a   1.000
_cell.length_b   1.000
_cell.length_c   1.000
_cell.angle_alpha   90.00
_cell.angle_beta   90.00
_cell.angle_gamma   90.00
#
_symmetry.space_group_name_H-M   'P 1'
#
loop_
_entity.id
_entity.type
_entity.pdbx_description
1 polymer ?
#
loop_
_entity_poly.entity_id
_entity_poly.type
_entity_poly.pdbx_seq_one_letter_code
_entity_poly.pdbx_strand_id
1 'polypeptide(L)'
;MFGEGIVSKSVSSHSDLIPGVYEGGLKIWECTFDLMDYFSEAEIEFTNKTVLDLGCGAGLLGIAALQGKAARVHFQDYNSTVIDEITLPNVVANCTSEGRRMGSGKDRKASKPPSKRPRKAEGSSDVLNRCRFFSGEWSQVSQLLLNSNKPCLKYDIILTSETIYNPDYYSALHDTLAQLLDRNGRVYLASKVHYFGVGGGVYLFEKFIEERNRGSFSSEA
;
A
#
# COMPACT_ATOMS: atom_id res chain seq x y z
N MET A 1 15.20 19.74 -0.54
CA MET A 1 15.57 20.17 -1.90
C MET A 1 15.77 19.03 -2.91
N PHE A 2 15.91 17.75 -2.51
CA PHE A 2 15.96 16.64 -3.50
C PHE A 2 14.59 16.14 -3.98
N GLY A 3 13.53 16.23 -3.16
CA GLY A 3 12.17 15.77 -3.52
C GLY A 3 11.45 16.65 -4.54
N GLU A 4 11.62 17.98 -4.47
CA GLU A 4 11.02 18.93 -5.43
C GLU A 4 11.46 18.66 -6.88
N GLY A 5 12.70 18.18 -7.08
CA GLY A 5 13.23 17.91 -8.41
C GLY A 5 12.63 16.67 -9.10
N ILE A 6 12.21 15.66 -8.34
CA ILE A 6 11.62 14.43 -8.88
C ILE A 6 10.14 14.65 -9.23
N VAL A 7 9.38 15.27 -8.31
CA VAL A 7 7.98 15.65 -8.54
C VAL A 7 7.88 16.65 -9.69
N SER A 8 8.76 17.66 -9.73
CA SER A 8 8.76 18.62 -10.83
C SER A 8 9.17 17.98 -12.16
N LYS A 9 10.05 16.95 -12.16
CA LYS A 9 10.42 16.22 -13.38
C LYS A 9 9.29 15.34 -13.90
N SER A 10 8.60 14.57 -13.06
CA SER A 10 7.48 13.70 -13.49
C SER A 10 6.29 14.51 -14.02
N VAL A 11 5.95 15.62 -13.34
CA VAL A 11 4.91 16.55 -13.79
C VAL A 11 5.32 17.20 -15.13
N SER A 12 6.61 17.51 -15.32
CA SER A 12 7.08 18.08 -16.59
C SER A 12 7.14 17.07 -17.74
N SER A 13 7.46 15.80 -17.47
CA SER A 13 7.61 14.75 -18.50
C SER A 13 6.29 14.08 -18.87
N HIS A 14 5.18 14.39 -18.17
CA HIS A 14 3.87 13.73 -18.33
C HIS A 14 3.97 12.19 -18.27
N SER A 15 4.97 11.67 -17.55
CA SER A 15 5.26 10.26 -17.45
C SER A 15 4.98 9.79 -16.03
N ASP A 16 4.04 8.86 -15.92
CA ASP A 16 3.61 8.28 -14.64
C ASP A 16 4.62 7.24 -14.09
N LEU A 17 5.64 6.86 -14.87
CA LEU A 17 6.61 5.82 -14.52
C LEU A 17 7.97 6.05 -15.21
N ILE A 18 9.04 6.08 -14.42
CA ILE A 18 10.44 6.04 -14.86
C ILE A 18 11.14 4.93 -14.04
N PRO A 19 11.39 3.75 -14.62
CA PRO A 19 11.99 2.63 -13.89
C PRO A 19 13.31 3.01 -13.19
N GLY A 20 13.44 2.64 -11.92
CA GLY A 20 14.59 2.91 -11.05
C GLY A 20 14.75 4.36 -10.59
N VAL A 21 13.85 5.27 -10.97
CA VAL A 21 13.93 6.70 -10.62
C VAL A 21 12.61 7.22 -10.03
N TYR A 22 11.48 6.85 -10.62
CA TYR A 22 10.14 7.22 -10.19
C TYR A 22 9.16 6.14 -10.63
N GLU A 23 8.90 5.16 -9.76
CA GLU A 23 7.98 4.05 -10.05
C GLU A 23 6.49 4.42 -9.93
N GLY A 24 6.14 5.71 -10.03
CA GLY A 24 4.79 6.22 -9.82
C GLY A 24 4.52 6.71 -8.39
N GLY A 25 3.23 6.78 -8.02
CA GLY A 25 2.78 7.14 -6.67
C GLY A 25 1.92 8.42 -6.58
N LEU A 26 2.02 9.34 -7.55
CA LEU A 26 1.11 10.51 -7.65
C LEU A 26 -0.25 10.15 -8.24
N LYS A 27 -0.28 9.16 -9.12
CA LYS A 27 -1.50 8.65 -9.76
C LYS A 27 -2.02 7.46 -8.97
N ILE A 28 -3.33 7.42 -8.78
CA ILE A 28 -4.02 6.23 -8.28
C ILE A 28 -4.32 5.36 -9.49
N TRP A 29 -3.85 4.12 -9.44
CA TRP A 29 -4.02 3.14 -10.51
C TRP A 29 -5.39 2.46 -10.43
N GLU A 30 -5.91 2.00 -11.58
CA GLU A 30 -7.26 1.43 -11.68
C GLU A 30 -7.43 0.20 -10.78
N CYS A 31 -6.42 -0.67 -10.76
CA CYS A 31 -6.42 -1.88 -9.92
C CYS A 31 -6.46 -1.59 -8.42
N THR A 32 -6.19 -0.35 -7.98
CA THR A 32 -6.36 0.03 -6.58
C THR A 32 -7.85 0.14 -6.22
N PHE A 33 -8.68 0.62 -7.15
CA PHE A 33 -10.13 0.64 -6.99
C PHE A 33 -10.74 -0.76 -7.10
N ASP A 34 -10.31 -1.56 -8.07
CA ASP A 34 -10.75 -2.95 -8.22
C ASP A 34 -10.54 -3.74 -6.92
N LEU A 35 -9.40 -3.53 -6.27
CA LEU A 35 -9.07 -4.22 -5.03
C LEU A 35 -9.88 -3.71 -3.83
N MET A 36 -10.20 -2.41 -3.79
CA MET A 36 -11.10 -1.85 -2.77
C MET A 36 -12.52 -2.38 -2.91
N ASP A 37 -13.04 -2.45 -4.13
CA ASP A 37 -14.35 -3.02 -4.42
C ASP A 37 -14.39 -4.48 -4.00
N TYR A 38 -13.35 -5.25 -4.35
CA TYR A 38 -13.20 -6.64 -3.90
C TYR A 38 -13.18 -6.77 -2.37
N PHE A 39 -12.52 -5.88 -1.61
CA PHE A 39 -12.55 -5.94 -0.15
C PHE A 39 -13.97 -5.82 0.41
N SER A 40 -14.79 -4.96 -0.20
CA SER A 40 -16.18 -4.78 0.20
C SER A 40 -17.05 -5.98 -0.18
N GLU A 41 -16.89 -6.50 -1.40
CA GLU A 41 -17.70 -7.61 -1.92
C GLU A 41 -17.38 -8.95 -1.23
N ALA A 42 -16.09 -9.21 -1.00
CA ALA A 42 -15.62 -10.43 -0.36
C ALA A 42 -15.61 -10.35 1.18
N GLU A 43 -16.06 -9.22 1.76
CA GLU A 43 -16.11 -8.96 3.19
C GLU A 43 -14.78 -9.27 3.89
N ILE A 44 -13.67 -8.76 3.34
CA ILE A 44 -12.33 -9.05 3.86
C ILE A 44 -12.18 -8.49 5.28
N GLU A 45 -11.88 -9.36 6.24
CA GLU A 45 -11.77 -8.99 7.64
C GLU A 45 -10.36 -8.48 8.00
N PHE A 46 -10.28 -7.18 8.26
CA PHE A 46 -9.04 -6.53 8.75
C PHE A 46 -8.95 -6.45 10.27
N THR A 47 -10.02 -6.74 11.01
CA THR A 47 -10.07 -6.58 12.47
C THR A 47 -8.89 -7.26 13.16
N ASN A 48 -8.13 -6.50 13.95
CA ASN A 48 -6.96 -6.97 14.70
C ASN A 48 -5.82 -7.57 13.86
N LYS A 49 -5.80 -7.38 12.54
CA LYS A 49 -4.72 -7.87 11.65
C LYS A 49 -3.52 -6.93 11.62
N THR A 50 -2.34 -7.49 11.36
CA THR A 50 -1.13 -6.76 10.99
C THR A 50 -1.03 -6.76 9.46
N VAL A 51 -1.14 -5.57 8.85
CA VAL A 51 -1.28 -5.39 7.41
C VAL A 51 -0.11 -4.62 6.84
N LEU A 52 0.37 -5.01 5.66
CA LEU A 52 1.34 -4.26 4.86
C LEU A 52 0.69 -3.81 3.55
N ASP A 53 0.76 -2.53 3.24
CA ASP A 53 0.45 -1.96 1.93
C ASP A 53 1.79 -1.75 1.19
N LEU A 54 2.09 -2.65 0.24
CA LEU A 54 3.38 -2.75 -0.46
C LEU A 54 3.28 -2.10 -1.85
N GLY A 55 4.10 -1.08 -2.11
CA GLY A 55 3.92 -0.21 -3.28
C GLY A 55 2.67 0.66 -3.11
N CYS A 56 2.55 1.32 -1.96
CA CYS A 56 1.27 1.87 -1.50
C CYS A 56 0.83 3.15 -2.22
N GLY A 57 1.74 3.92 -2.84
CA GLY A 57 1.40 5.19 -3.49
C GLY A 57 0.60 6.11 -2.57
N ALA A 58 -0.66 6.37 -2.94
CA ALA A 58 -1.58 7.19 -2.13
C ALA A 58 -2.00 6.56 -0.79
N GLY A 59 -1.71 5.27 -0.55
CA GLY A 59 -1.98 4.54 0.69
C GLY A 59 -3.43 4.11 0.89
N LEU A 60 -4.24 4.07 -0.16
CA LEU A 60 -5.69 3.84 -0.04
C LEU A 60 -6.03 2.45 0.50
N LEU A 61 -5.28 1.41 0.11
CA LEU A 61 -5.51 0.04 0.57
C LEU A 61 -5.20 -0.09 2.07
N GLY A 62 -4.07 0.45 2.52
CA GLY A 62 -3.73 0.50 3.94
C GLY A 62 -4.68 1.38 4.76
N ILE A 63 -5.19 2.49 4.21
CA ILE A 63 -6.23 3.31 4.85
C ILE A 63 -7.53 2.52 5.00
N ALA A 64 -7.95 1.77 3.97
CA ALA A 64 -9.11 0.89 4.06
C ALA A 64 -8.92 -0.16 5.16
N ALA A 65 -7.74 -0.77 5.27
CA ALA A 65 -7.42 -1.69 6.35
C ALA A 65 -7.45 -1.02 7.75
N LEU A 66 -6.96 0.22 7.88
CA LEU A 66 -7.05 1.00 9.12
C LEU A 66 -8.51 1.23 9.54
N GLN A 67 -9.37 1.63 8.60
CA GLN A 67 -10.81 1.82 8.80
C GLN A 67 -11.51 0.49 9.12
N GLY A 68 -11.02 -0.61 8.55
CA GLY A 68 -11.39 -1.99 8.89
C GLY A 68 -10.84 -2.49 10.23
N LYS A 69 -10.30 -1.60 11.07
CA LYS A 69 -9.80 -1.90 12.43
C LYS A 69 -8.60 -2.86 12.48
N ALA A 70 -7.72 -2.82 11.49
CA ALA A 70 -6.41 -3.47 11.57
C ALA A 70 -5.64 -3.04 12.82
N ALA A 71 -5.03 -3.97 13.54
CA ALA A 71 -4.23 -3.65 14.74
C ALA A 71 -3.00 -2.80 14.38
N ARG A 72 -2.44 -3.02 13.19
CA ARG A 72 -1.26 -2.33 12.69
C ARG A 72 -1.28 -2.29 11.17
N VAL A 73 -0.91 -1.15 10.60
CA VAL A 73 -0.77 -1.00 9.14
C VAL A 73 0.57 -0.37 8.82
N HIS A 74 1.34 -1.03 7.98
CA HIS A 74 2.59 -0.53 7.46
C HIS A 74 2.41 -0.12 6.00
N PHE A 75 2.99 1.02 5.64
CA PHE A 75 2.96 1.56 4.29
C PHE A 75 4.38 1.56 3.74
N GLN A 76 4.56 0.99 2.57
CA GLN A 76 5.84 1.00 1.87
C GLN A 76 5.67 1.54 0.46
N ASP A 77 6.54 2.46 0.05
CA ASP A 77 6.68 2.88 -1.34
C ASP A 77 8.16 2.92 -1.72
N TYR A 78 8.49 2.87 -3.01
CA TYR A 78 9.87 3.02 -3.45
C TYR A 78 10.39 4.43 -3.13
N ASN A 79 9.56 5.45 -3.32
CA ASN A 79 9.96 6.85 -3.24
C ASN A 79 9.66 7.45 -1.86
N SER A 80 10.67 7.99 -1.18
CA SER A 80 10.46 8.69 0.11
C SER A 80 9.55 9.91 -0.03
N THR A 81 9.63 10.64 -1.15
CA THR A 81 8.75 11.78 -1.41
C THR A 81 7.29 11.37 -1.56
N VAL A 82 7.00 10.17 -2.08
CA VAL A 82 5.61 9.65 -2.14
C VAL A 82 5.10 9.40 -0.72
N ILE A 83 5.92 8.78 0.13
CA ILE A 83 5.59 8.57 1.54
C ILE A 83 5.31 9.89 2.26
N ASP A 84 6.23 10.85 2.17
CA ASP A 84 6.19 12.08 2.95
C ASP A 84 5.10 13.06 2.48
N GLU A 85 4.93 13.20 1.16
CA GLU A 85 4.07 14.24 0.56
C GLU A 85 2.69 13.72 0.14
N ILE A 86 2.48 12.40 0.08
CA ILE A 86 1.22 11.80 -0.38
C ILE A 86 0.65 10.83 0.65
N THR A 87 1.37 9.75 0.94
CA THR A 87 0.86 8.66 1.78
C THR A 87 0.55 9.16 3.20
N LEU A 88 1.51 9.84 3.83
CA LEU A 88 1.37 10.32 5.21
C LEU A 88 0.25 11.37 5.35
N PRO A 89 0.16 12.41 4.50
CA PRO A 89 -0.97 13.33 4.51
C PRO A 89 -2.33 12.65 4.31
N ASN A 90 -2.42 11.66 3.42
CA ASN A 90 -3.66 10.91 3.18
C ASN A 90 -4.05 10.09 4.41
N VAL A 91 -3.10 9.42 5.06
CA VAL A 91 -3.35 8.67 6.29
C VAL A 91 -3.83 9.63 7.39
N VAL A 92 -3.14 10.74 7.62
CA VAL A 92 -3.53 11.75 8.63
C VAL A 92 -4.93 12.30 8.37
N ALA A 93 -5.25 12.64 7.12
CA ALA A 93 -6.57 13.16 6.75
C ALA A 93 -7.69 12.16 7.08
N ASN A 94 -7.45 10.86 6.90
CA ASN A 94 -8.42 9.79 7.16
C ASN A 94 -8.43 9.29 8.61
N CYS A 95 -7.41 9.63 9.43
CA CYS A 95 -7.36 9.31 10.86
C CYS A 95 -8.13 10.32 11.74
N THR A 96 -8.36 11.54 11.24
CA THR A 96 -9.04 12.61 12.00
C THR A 96 -10.58 12.56 11.90
N SER A 97 -11.11 11.60 11.13
CA SER A 97 -12.49 11.60 10.63
C SER A 97 -13.45 10.56 11.25
N GLU A 98 -13.10 9.88 12.35
CA GLU A 98 -13.98 8.90 13.03
C GLU A 98 -15.36 9.45 13.48
N GLY A 99 -15.64 10.76 13.31
CA GLY A 99 -16.93 11.39 13.61
C GLY A 99 -17.92 11.54 12.45
N ARG A 100 -17.62 11.15 11.20
CA ARG A 100 -18.58 11.31 10.08
C ARG A 100 -19.11 9.97 9.56
N ARG A 101 -20.00 9.35 10.34
CA ARG A 101 -21.02 8.47 9.75
C ARG A 101 -21.90 9.35 8.86
N MET A 102 -21.88 9.12 7.55
CA MET A 102 -22.82 9.74 6.62
C MET A 102 -24.21 9.17 6.93
N GLY A 103 -24.99 9.90 7.72
CA GLY A 103 -26.41 9.62 7.90
C GLY A 103 -27.14 9.87 6.58
N SER A 104 -27.90 8.89 6.14
CA SER A 104 -28.82 8.98 5.02
C SER A 104 -29.98 9.95 5.33
N GLY A 105 -30.36 10.76 4.33
CA GLY A 105 -31.73 11.30 4.21
C GLY A 105 -31.98 12.74 4.69
N LYS A 106 -32.20 13.62 3.69
CA LYS A 106 -33.14 14.77 3.62
C LYS A 106 -33.26 15.72 4.83
N ASP A 107 -32.81 16.97 4.68
CA ASP A 107 -33.69 18.08 4.29
C ASP A 107 -32.95 19.43 4.19
N ARG A 108 -33.39 20.25 3.24
CA ARG A 108 -32.90 21.61 2.97
C ARG A 108 -33.32 22.56 4.10
N LYS A 109 -32.36 23.29 4.68
CA LYS A 109 -32.52 24.72 5.01
C LYS A 109 -31.15 25.38 5.19
N ALA A 110 -30.94 26.46 4.43
CA ALA A 110 -29.75 27.30 4.53
C ALA A 110 -29.78 28.07 5.86
N SER A 111 -28.81 27.81 6.73
CA SER A 111 -28.51 28.63 7.91
C SER A 111 -27.00 28.80 8.05
N LYS A 112 -26.63 30.03 8.41
CA LYS A 112 -25.30 30.69 8.40
C LYS A 112 -24.10 29.83 8.84
N PRO A 113 -22.88 30.13 8.34
CA PRO A 113 -21.69 29.36 8.69
C PRO A 113 -21.37 29.51 10.20
N PRO A 114 -21.14 28.42 10.94
CA PRO A 114 -20.77 28.50 12.34
C PRO A 114 -19.31 28.95 12.48
N SER A 115 -19.06 29.78 13.50
CA SER A 115 -17.74 30.33 13.83
C SER A 115 -16.71 29.22 14.04
N LYS A 116 -15.58 29.30 13.32
CA LYS A 116 -14.41 28.42 13.49
C LYS A 116 -13.74 28.69 14.83
N ARG A 117 -14.05 27.87 15.85
CA ARG A 117 -13.14 27.65 16.99
C ARG A 117 -12.47 26.29 16.79
N PRO A 118 -11.14 26.16 16.91
CA PRO A 118 -10.49 24.86 16.82
C PRO A 118 -10.87 24.07 18.07
N ARG A 119 -11.60 22.96 17.89
CA ARG A 119 -11.77 21.95 18.94
C ARG A 119 -10.50 21.10 18.95
N LYS A 120 -9.88 20.94 20.12
CA LYS A 120 -8.69 20.09 20.29
C LYS A 120 -9.02 18.66 19.85
N ALA A 121 -8.20 18.12 18.95
CA ALA A 121 -8.31 16.77 18.42
C ALA A 121 -7.76 15.77 19.43
N GLU A 122 -8.63 15.21 20.28
CA GLU A 122 -8.23 14.17 21.25
C GLU A 122 -8.32 12.74 20.68
N GLY A 123 -8.73 12.56 19.41
CA GLY A 123 -8.86 11.25 18.76
C GLY A 123 -7.79 10.87 17.72
N SER A 124 -6.85 11.78 17.39
CA SER A 124 -5.96 11.60 16.22
C SER A 124 -4.67 10.81 16.51
N SER A 125 -4.22 10.76 17.76
CA SER A 125 -2.90 10.19 18.11
C SER A 125 -2.90 8.65 18.05
N ASP A 126 -3.99 8.01 18.44
CA ASP A 126 -4.02 6.56 18.64
C ASP A 126 -3.99 5.76 17.33
N VAL A 127 -4.66 6.26 16.28
CA VAL A 127 -4.62 5.62 14.96
C VAL A 127 -3.25 5.76 14.30
N LEU A 128 -2.61 6.92 14.44
CA LEU A 128 -1.26 7.14 13.90
C LEU A 128 -0.21 6.26 14.60
N ASN A 129 -0.39 5.92 15.87
CA ASN A 129 0.48 4.98 16.59
C ASN A 129 0.43 3.55 16.02
N ARG A 130 -0.63 3.19 15.26
CA ARG A 130 -0.76 1.92 14.54
C ARG A 130 -0.06 1.92 13.18
N CYS A 131 0.39 3.08 12.72
CA CYS A 131 0.95 3.26 11.38
C CYS A 131 2.48 3.31 11.41
N ARG A 132 3.13 2.72 10.41
CA ARG A 132 4.55 2.97 10.11
C ARG A 132 4.76 3.11 8.61
N PHE A 133 5.75 3.90 8.24
CA PHE A 133 6.02 4.27 6.86
C PHE A 133 7.46 3.91 6.50
N PHE A 134 7.64 3.34 5.33
CA PHE A 134 8.93 2.88 4.83
C PHE A 134 9.09 3.33 3.39
N SER A 135 10.29 3.81 3.06
CA SER A 135 10.65 4.14 1.68
C SER A 135 11.86 3.33 1.23
N GLY A 136 11.86 2.90 -0.02
CA GLY A 136 13.01 2.23 -0.64
C GLY A 136 12.63 0.94 -1.34
N GLU A 137 13.64 0.30 -1.92
CA GLU A 137 13.50 -0.97 -2.64
C GLU A 137 13.06 -2.10 -1.70
N TRP A 138 12.26 -3.03 -2.22
CA TRP A 138 11.60 -4.08 -1.44
C TRP A 138 12.57 -4.93 -0.63
N SER A 139 13.70 -5.34 -1.21
CA SER A 139 14.71 -6.16 -0.53
C SER A 139 15.35 -5.43 0.66
N GLN A 140 15.53 -4.11 0.56
CA GLN A 140 16.07 -3.30 1.66
C GLN A 140 15.04 -3.15 2.79
N VAL A 141 13.79 -2.93 2.44
CA VAL A 141 12.70 -2.82 3.42
C VAL A 141 12.46 -4.16 4.11
N SER A 142 12.51 -5.28 3.39
CA SER A 142 12.39 -6.61 3.98
C SER A 142 13.52 -6.83 5.00
N GLN A 143 14.77 -6.55 4.64
CA GLN A 143 15.92 -6.65 5.55
C GLN A 143 15.77 -5.76 6.78
N LEU A 144 15.30 -4.51 6.62
CA LEU A 144 15.06 -3.59 7.73
C LEU A 144 14.02 -4.14 8.71
N LEU A 145 12.93 -4.70 8.19
CA LEU A 145 11.86 -5.29 9.00
C LEU A 145 12.32 -6.56 9.72
N LEU A 146 13.15 -7.38 9.07
CA LEU A 146 13.71 -8.62 9.62
C LEU A 146 14.81 -8.38 10.66
N ASN A 147 15.68 -7.39 10.45
CA ASN A 147 16.85 -7.11 11.30
C ASN A 147 16.51 -6.29 12.55
N SER A 148 15.25 -5.96 12.77
CA SER A 148 14.84 -5.32 14.01
C SER A 148 15.04 -6.31 15.18
N ASN A 149 15.61 -5.88 16.31
CA ASN A 149 15.82 -6.69 17.53
C ASN A 149 14.51 -7.20 18.20
N LYS A 150 13.41 -7.21 17.45
CA LYS A 150 12.08 -7.67 17.85
C LYS A 150 11.80 -8.97 17.09
N PRO A 151 10.90 -9.84 17.59
CA PRO A 151 10.47 -11.01 16.84
C PRO A 151 10.06 -10.59 15.41
N CYS A 152 10.53 -11.37 14.42
CA CYS A 152 10.30 -11.15 13.00
C CYS A 152 8.84 -10.76 12.77
N LEU A 153 8.61 -9.50 12.37
CA LEU A 153 7.26 -9.00 12.15
C LEU A 153 6.72 -9.63 10.87
N LYS A 154 5.82 -10.59 11.04
CA LYS A 154 5.06 -11.19 9.94
C LYS A 154 3.72 -10.48 9.78
N TYR A 155 3.23 -10.41 8.55
CA TYR A 155 1.94 -9.80 8.24
C TYR A 155 0.90 -10.87 7.98
N ASP A 156 -0.27 -10.71 8.60
CA ASP A 156 -1.45 -11.52 8.30
C ASP A 156 -1.95 -11.25 6.88
N ILE A 157 -1.80 -10.01 6.43
CA ILE A 157 -2.27 -9.56 5.12
C ILE A 157 -1.21 -8.67 4.48
N ILE A 158 -0.85 -8.96 3.22
CA ILE A 158 -0.09 -8.05 2.36
C ILE A 158 -1.00 -7.61 1.22
N LEU A 159 -1.15 -6.31 1.05
CA LEU A 159 -1.92 -5.66 0.00
C LEU A 159 -0.95 -5.06 -1.01
N THR A 160 -1.21 -5.24 -2.29
CA THR A 160 -0.38 -4.64 -3.33
C THR A 160 -1.16 -4.48 -4.63
N SER A 161 -0.95 -3.36 -5.33
CA SER A 161 -1.68 -3.02 -6.56
C SER A 161 -0.70 -2.52 -7.61
N GLU A 162 -0.79 -3.08 -8.82
CA GLU A 162 0.06 -2.78 -9.98
C GLU A 162 1.57 -2.83 -9.66
N THR A 163 2.02 -3.89 -8.99
CA THR A 163 3.43 -4.10 -8.62
C THR A 163 4.16 -5.19 -9.44
N ILE A 164 3.48 -5.80 -10.41
CA ILE A 164 4.03 -6.84 -11.28
C ILE A 164 4.15 -6.39 -12.75
N TYR A 165 4.26 -5.09 -13.00
CA TYR A 165 4.39 -4.57 -14.37
C TYR A 165 5.77 -4.80 -14.99
N ASN A 166 6.81 -4.96 -14.18
CA ASN A 166 8.19 -5.17 -14.65
C ASN A 166 8.75 -6.52 -14.14
N PRO A 167 9.01 -7.50 -15.03
CA PRO A 167 9.57 -8.80 -14.69
C PRO A 167 10.92 -8.76 -13.97
N ASP A 168 11.73 -7.71 -14.20
CA ASP A 168 13.05 -7.57 -13.59
C ASP A 168 12.98 -7.54 -12.06
N TYR A 169 11.84 -7.10 -11.50
CA TYR A 169 11.64 -7.01 -10.05
C TYR A 169 10.84 -8.17 -9.45
N TYR A 170 10.44 -9.18 -10.25
CA TYR A 170 9.66 -10.32 -9.73
C TYR A 170 10.37 -11.08 -8.62
N SER A 171 11.69 -11.23 -8.72
CA SER A 171 12.47 -11.92 -7.68
C SER A 171 12.42 -11.16 -6.36
N ALA A 172 12.67 -9.85 -6.38
CA ALA A 172 12.66 -9.02 -5.20
C ALA A 172 11.26 -8.96 -4.55
N LEU A 173 10.20 -8.83 -5.38
CA LEU A 173 8.81 -8.86 -4.90
C LEU A 173 8.50 -10.20 -4.23
N HIS A 174 8.75 -11.31 -4.92
CA HIS A 174 8.50 -12.65 -4.41
C HIS A 174 9.21 -12.88 -3.07
N ASP A 175 10.50 -12.55 -2.99
CA ASP A 175 11.27 -12.77 -1.77
C ASP A 175 10.77 -11.92 -0.62
N THR A 176 10.36 -10.68 -0.91
CA THR A 176 9.74 -9.79 0.07
C THR A 176 8.42 -10.36 0.58
N LEU A 177 7.55 -10.83 -0.33
CA LEU A 177 6.28 -11.48 0.05
C LEU A 177 6.54 -12.71 0.92
N ALA A 178 7.42 -13.62 0.50
CA ALA A 178 7.74 -14.85 1.24
C ALA A 178 8.39 -14.58 2.60
N GLN A 179 9.27 -13.58 2.69
CA GLN A 179 9.97 -13.21 3.92
C GLN A 179 9.08 -12.47 4.92
N LEU A 180 8.07 -11.74 4.46
CA LEU A 180 7.25 -10.88 5.33
C LEU A 180 5.87 -11.49 5.64
N LEU A 181 5.36 -12.41 4.83
CA LEU A 181 4.06 -13.02 5.06
C LEU A 181 4.10 -14.01 6.24
N ASP A 182 3.05 -13.98 7.06
CA ASP A 182 2.79 -15.00 8.07
C ASP A 182 2.48 -16.37 7.42
N ARG A 183 2.73 -17.47 8.15
CA ARG A 183 2.43 -18.83 7.67
C ARG A 183 0.97 -19.00 7.20
N ASN A 184 0.03 -18.33 7.87
CA ASN A 184 -1.39 -18.35 7.52
C ASN A 184 -1.85 -17.04 6.85
N GLY A 185 -0.90 -16.19 6.49
CA GLY A 185 -1.17 -14.90 5.88
C GLY A 185 -1.65 -15.03 4.44
N ARG A 186 -2.24 -13.95 3.93
CA ARG A 186 -2.69 -13.87 2.53
C ARG A 186 -2.13 -12.62 1.84
N VAL A 187 -1.78 -12.78 0.58
CA VAL A 187 -1.46 -11.65 -0.31
C VAL A 187 -2.68 -11.37 -1.16
N TYR A 188 -3.10 -10.11 -1.18
CA TYR A 188 -4.10 -9.62 -2.13
C TYR A 188 -3.37 -8.72 -3.14
N LEU A 189 -3.23 -9.24 -4.35
CA LEU A 189 -2.54 -8.58 -5.45
C LEU A 189 -3.54 -8.29 -6.56
N ALA A 190 -3.65 -7.02 -6.95
CA ALA A 190 -4.42 -6.61 -8.12
C ALA A 190 -3.49 -6.09 -9.20
N SER A 191 -3.72 -6.51 -10.45
CA SER A 191 -2.87 -6.15 -11.58
C SER A 191 -3.63 -6.27 -12.89
N LYS A 192 -3.23 -5.47 -13.88
CA LYS A 192 -3.58 -5.69 -15.27
C LYS A 192 -3.08 -7.05 -15.74
N VAL A 193 -3.81 -7.66 -16.68
CA VAL A 193 -3.45 -8.95 -17.29
C VAL A 193 -2.06 -8.86 -17.95
N HIS A 194 -1.77 -7.74 -18.62
CA HIS A 194 -0.50 -7.51 -19.28
C HIS A 194 -0.17 -6.01 -19.36
N TYR A 195 1.13 -5.67 -19.24
CA TYR A 195 1.66 -4.32 -19.41
C TYR A 195 2.56 -4.27 -20.64
N PHE A 196 2.07 -3.63 -21.71
CA PHE A 196 2.85 -3.46 -22.94
C PHE A 196 4.09 -2.59 -22.68
N GLY A 197 5.20 -2.92 -23.34
CA GLY A 197 6.49 -2.25 -23.16
C GLY A 197 7.34 -2.94 -22.09
N VAL A 198 7.06 -2.67 -20.83
CA VAL A 198 7.76 -3.28 -19.67
C VAL A 198 7.56 -4.80 -19.58
N GLY A 199 6.48 -5.32 -20.15
CA GLY A 199 6.31 -6.74 -20.45
C GLY A 199 5.77 -7.60 -19.31
N GLY A 200 5.53 -7.06 -18.12
CA GLY A 200 4.97 -7.81 -16.99
C GLY A 200 3.48 -8.10 -17.11
N GLY A 201 2.93 -8.73 -16.09
CA GLY A 201 1.53 -9.14 -16.04
C GLY A 201 1.30 -10.45 -15.30
N VAL A 202 0.02 -10.76 -15.07
CA VAL A 202 -0.44 -11.87 -14.21
C VAL A 202 0.16 -13.20 -14.64
N TYR A 203 -0.01 -13.59 -15.90
CA TYR A 203 0.45 -14.89 -16.41
C TYR A 203 1.97 -15.12 -16.21
N LEU A 204 2.78 -14.09 -16.48
CA LEU A 204 4.23 -14.18 -16.32
C LEU A 204 4.63 -14.29 -14.85
N PHE A 205 3.93 -13.58 -13.97
CA PHE A 205 4.21 -13.65 -12.54
C PHE A 205 3.79 -15.00 -11.94
N GLU A 206 2.64 -15.55 -12.35
CA GLU A 206 2.20 -16.90 -11.97
C GLU A 206 3.23 -17.95 -12.40
N LYS A 207 3.67 -17.91 -13.66
CA LYS A 207 4.70 -18.82 -14.18
C LYS A 207 6.00 -18.71 -13.39
N PHE A 208 6.44 -17.49 -13.07
CA PHE A 208 7.62 -17.25 -12.25
C PHE A 208 7.49 -17.89 -10.85
N ILE A 209 6.34 -17.77 -10.20
CA ILE A 209 6.07 -18.38 -8.90
C ILE A 209 6.09 -19.92 -8.99
N GLU A 210 5.46 -20.49 -10.01
CA GLU A 210 5.43 -21.95 -10.22
C GLU A 210 6.84 -22.52 -10.38
N GLU A 211 7.68 -21.87 -11.19
CA GLU A 211 9.07 -22.30 -11.42
C GLU A 211 9.90 -22.22 -10.13
N ARG A 212 9.72 -21.15 -9.34
CA ARG A 212 10.44 -20.96 -8.08
C ARG A 212 10.03 -21.96 -6.99
N ASN A 213 8.75 -22.31 -6.95
CA ASN A 213 8.24 -23.35 -6.05
C ASN A 213 8.74 -24.75 -6.46
N ARG A 214 8.82 -25.05 -7.76
CA ARG A 214 9.40 -26.31 -8.26
C ARG A 214 10.89 -26.43 -7.94
N GLY A 215 11.65 -25.34 -8.07
CA GLY A 215 13.08 -25.30 -7.71
C GLY A 215 13.34 -25.48 -6.21
N SER A 216 12.33 -25.29 -5.36
CA SER A 216 12.42 -25.57 -3.91
C SER A 216 12.21 -27.05 -3.56
N PHE A 217 11.80 -27.88 -4.53
CA PHE A 217 11.57 -29.33 -4.37
C PHE A 217 12.49 -30.21 -5.26
N SER A 218 13.51 -29.65 -5.92
CA SER A 218 14.41 -30.46 -6.76
C SER A 218 15.62 -31.02 -5.98
N SER A 219 15.48 -32.33 -5.70
CA SER A 219 16.48 -33.40 -5.57
C SER A 219 17.48 -33.38 -4.40
N GLU A 220 17.15 -34.14 -3.35
CA GLU A 220 18.09 -35.13 -2.83
C GLU A 220 17.88 -36.42 -3.64
N ALA A 221 18.94 -36.89 -4.29
CA ALA A 221 19.06 -38.22 -4.86
C ALA A 221 20.18 -38.95 -4.11
#